data_AF-A0A1X7I074-F1
#
_entry.id   AF-A0A1X7I074-F1
#
_cell.length_a   1.000
_cell.length_b   1.000
_cell.length_c   1.000
_cell.angle_alpha   90.00
_cell.angle_beta   90.00
_cell.angle_gamma   90.00
#
_symmetry.space_group_name_H-M   'P 1'
#
loop_
_entity.id
_entity.type
_entity.pdbx_description
1 polymer ?
#
loop_
_entity_poly.entity_id
_entity_poly.type
_entity_poly.pdbx_seq_one_letter_code
_entity_poly.pdbx_strand_id
1 'polypeptide(L)'
;MTNIAVKLAETARSFGVGAVYGDPVEIEGQTLVPVAITWFGFGGSGSDETTSGIAGGGGGGAAIPVGAYVTQENGRVAFEPNLISLLAVSIPAVWVSGKALARIIRALKK
;
A
#
# COMPACT_ATOMS: atom_id res chain seq x y z
N MET A 1 -29.31 1.40 16.99
CA MET A 1 -27.91 1.03 17.29
C MET A 1 -27.28 0.52 16.00
N THR A 2 -26.51 1.35 15.29
CA THR A 2 -25.78 0.93 14.08
C THR A 2 -24.83 -0.19 14.45
N ASN A 3 -25.12 -1.37 13.92
CA ASN A 3 -24.44 -2.62 14.18
C ASN A 3 -22.97 -2.48 13.76
N ILE A 4 -22.03 -2.61 14.71
CA ILE A 4 -20.59 -2.58 14.44
C ILE A 4 -20.24 -3.53 13.28
N ALA A 5 -20.94 -4.65 13.16
CA ALA A 5 -20.78 -5.58 12.03
C ALA A 5 -21.07 -4.94 10.67
N VAL A 6 -22.02 -4.01 10.56
CA VAL A 6 -22.32 -3.28 9.32
C VAL A 6 -21.20 -2.30 8.98
N LYS A 7 -20.69 -1.54 9.96
CA LYS A 7 -19.53 -0.67 9.74
C LYS A 7 -18.26 -1.47 9.39
N LEU A 8 -18.06 -2.62 10.02
CA LEU A 8 -16.96 -3.50 9.71
C LEU A 8 -17.10 -4.11 8.31
N ALA A 9 -18.31 -4.52 7.91
CA ALA A 9 -18.58 -5.03 6.57
C ALA A 9 -18.41 -3.97 5.49
N GLU A 10 -18.77 -2.72 5.77
CA GLU A 10 -18.57 -1.58 4.87
C GLU A 10 -17.08 -1.21 4.74
N THR A 11 -16.36 -1.20 5.85
CA THR A 11 -14.89 -1.07 5.86
C THR A 11 -14.25 -2.25 5.13
N ALA A 12 -14.78 -3.47 5.30
CA ALA A 12 -14.26 -4.65 4.61
C ALA A 12 -14.43 -4.61 3.09
N ARG A 13 -15.49 -3.96 2.58
CA ARG A 13 -15.64 -3.74 1.14
C ARG A 13 -14.61 -2.79 0.55
N SER A 14 -14.07 -1.88 1.37
CA SER A 14 -12.94 -1.06 0.96
C SER A 14 -11.64 -1.87 0.85
N PHE A 15 -11.65 -3.16 1.22
CA PHE A 15 -10.52 -4.07 1.05
C PHE A 15 -10.67 -4.81 -0.28
N GLY A 16 -9.95 -4.35 -1.28
CA GLY A 16 -10.00 -4.95 -2.61
C GLY A 16 -9.23 -4.14 -3.63
N VAL A 17 -9.45 -4.45 -4.90
CA VAL A 17 -8.79 -3.77 -6.04
C VAL A 17 -9.03 -2.25 -5.98
N GLY A 18 -10.22 -1.79 -5.57
CA GLY A 18 -10.51 -0.36 -5.39
C GLY A 18 -9.75 0.34 -4.25
N ALA A 19 -9.12 -0.42 -3.34
CA ALA A 19 -8.18 0.16 -2.37
C ALA A 19 -6.84 0.51 -3.04
N VAL A 20 -6.45 -0.29 -4.02
CA VAL A 20 -5.17 -0.21 -4.73
C VAL A 20 -5.26 0.72 -5.92
N TYR A 21 -6.42 0.76 -6.58
CA TYR A 21 -6.71 1.61 -7.73
C TYR A 21 -7.75 2.66 -7.36
N GLY A 22 -7.36 3.93 -7.43
CA GLY A 22 -8.27 5.04 -7.21
C GLY A 22 -9.24 5.25 -8.37
N ASP A 23 -10.23 6.10 -8.14
CA ASP A 23 -11.17 6.49 -9.19
C ASP A 23 -10.44 7.20 -10.35
N PRO A 24 -10.87 7.00 -11.61
CA PRO A 24 -10.31 7.70 -12.75
C PRO A 24 -10.47 9.22 -12.61
N VAL A 25 -9.38 9.95 -12.88
CA VAL A 25 -9.32 11.41 -12.87
C VAL A 25 -8.97 11.89 -14.27
N GLU A 26 -9.78 12.79 -14.82
CA GLU A 26 -9.52 13.43 -16.11
C GLU A 26 -8.64 14.68 -15.93
N ILE A 27 -7.47 14.70 -16.55
CA ILE A 27 -6.54 15.83 -16.54
C ILE A 27 -6.14 16.12 -17.98
N GLU A 28 -6.41 17.33 -18.47
CA GLU A 28 -5.99 17.77 -19.81
C GLU A 28 -6.45 16.82 -20.94
N GLY A 29 -7.60 16.16 -20.78
CA GLY A 29 -8.13 15.20 -21.75
C GLY A 29 -7.52 13.80 -21.68
N GLN A 30 -6.68 13.53 -20.67
CA GLN A 30 -6.14 12.22 -20.36
C GLN A 30 -6.80 11.65 -19.11
N THR A 31 -7.24 10.39 -19.20
CA THR A 31 -7.71 9.62 -18.04
C THR A 31 -6.52 9.06 -17.26
N LEU A 32 -6.46 9.38 -15.97
CA LEU A 32 -5.45 8.91 -15.02
C LEU A 32 -6.12 8.04 -13.95
N VAL A 33 -5.60 6.84 -13.71
CA VAL A 33 -6.05 5.92 -12.65
C VAL A 33 -4.94 5.80 -11.59
N PRO A 34 -5.08 6.41 -10.40
CA PRO A 34 -4.07 6.37 -9.35
C PRO A 34 -3.84 4.95 -8.84
N VAL A 35 -2.60 4.61 -8.51
CA VAL A 35 -2.21 3.32 -7.92
C VAL A 35 -1.47 3.54 -6.60
N ALA A 36 -1.92 2.87 -5.55
CA ALA A 36 -1.32 2.92 -4.23
C ALA A 36 -1.16 1.53 -3.62
N ILE A 37 -0.11 1.36 -2.81
CA ILE A 37 -0.04 0.24 -1.86
C ILE A 37 -0.80 0.67 -0.62
N THR A 38 -1.82 -0.08 -0.27
CA THR A 38 -2.62 0.16 0.93
C THR A 38 -2.48 -1.01 1.90
N TRP A 39 -2.28 -0.70 3.17
CA TRP A 39 -2.47 -1.67 4.24
C TRP A 39 -3.26 -1.02 5.37
N PHE A 40 -4.01 -1.83 6.09
CA PHE A 40 -4.72 -1.45 7.30
C PHE A 40 -4.78 -2.67 8.21
N GLY A 41 -4.91 -2.44 9.50
CA GLY A 41 -5.01 -3.48 10.50
C GLY A 41 -5.85 -3.01 11.67
N PHE A 42 -6.59 -3.94 12.25
CA PHE A 42 -7.42 -3.71 13.44
C PHE A 42 -7.03 -4.74 14.49
N GLY A 43 -6.92 -4.30 15.74
CA GLY A 43 -6.64 -5.14 16.90
C GLY A 43 -7.58 -4.79 18.03
N GLY A 44 -8.10 -5.81 18.72
CA GLY A 44 -8.92 -5.64 19.92
C GLY A 44 -8.38 -6.48 21.06
N SER A 45 -8.50 -5.98 22.30
CA SER A 45 -8.33 -6.78 23.50
C SER A 45 -9.67 -7.40 23.89
N GLY A 46 -9.70 -8.71 24.16
CA GLY A 46 -10.87 -9.36 24.75
C GLY A 46 -11.16 -8.82 26.15
N SER A 47 -12.42 -8.76 26.55
CA SER A 47 -12.84 -8.54 27.93
C SER A 47 -12.96 -9.88 28.64
N ASP A 48 -12.19 -10.08 29.71
CA ASP A 48 -12.37 -11.23 30.60
C ASP A 48 -13.58 -10.92 31.51
N GLU A 49 -14.57 -11.83 31.62
CA GLU A 49 -15.82 -11.59 32.37
C GLU A 49 -15.59 -11.21 33.85
N THR A 50 -14.41 -11.55 34.38
CA THR A 50 -14.06 -11.36 35.79
C THR A 50 -13.52 -9.95 36.11
N THR A 51 -13.10 -9.18 35.10
CA THR A 51 -12.58 -7.82 35.30
C THR A 51 -13.39 -6.84 34.46
N SER A 52 -14.10 -5.92 35.11
CA SER A 52 -14.79 -4.77 34.53
C SER A 52 -13.81 -3.73 33.95
N GLY A 53 -12.83 -4.19 33.18
CA GLY A 53 -11.90 -3.36 32.44
C GLY A 53 -12.47 -3.02 31.06
N ILE A 54 -12.30 -1.77 30.65
CA ILE A 54 -12.73 -1.29 29.33
C ILE A 54 -11.93 -2.05 28.26
N ALA A 55 -12.63 -2.86 27.45
CA ALA A 55 -12.04 -3.48 26.26
C ALA A 55 -11.57 -2.38 25.30
N GLY A 56 -10.27 -2.36 24.99
CA GLY A 56 -9.65 -1.41 24.08
C GLY A 56 -9.49 -2.01 22.69
N GLY A 57 -9.99 -1.32 21.67
CA GLY A 57 -9.75 -1.63 20.26
C GLY A 57 -9.03 -0.48 19.58
N GLY A 58 -8.07 -0.80 18.70
CA GLY A 58 -7.33 0.15 17.89
C GLY A 58 -7.23 -0.32 16.43
N GLY A 59 -7.14 0.64 15.52
CA GLY A 59 -6.91 0.36 14.11
C GLY A 59 -6.01 1.42 13.50
N GLY A 60 -5.27 1.05 12.46
CA GLY A 60 -4.38 1.94 11.73
C GLY A 60 -4.17 1.45 10.31
N GLY A 61 -3.71 2.33 9.43
CA GLY A 61 -3.42 2.00 8.04
C GLY A 61 -2.55 3.05 7.37
N ALA A 62 -2.04 2.69 6.20
CA ALA A 62 -1.25 3.56 5.35
C ALA A 62 -1.67 3.36 3.88
N ALA A 63 -1.57 4.44 3.11
CA ALA A 63 -1.68 4.42 1.66
C ALA A 63 -0.44 5.10 1.08
N ILE A 64 0.35 4.37 0.31
CA ILE A 64 1.59 4.86 -0.30
C ILE A 64 1.39 4.89 -1.82
N PRO A 65 1.35 6.06 -2.46
CA PRO A 65 1.17 6.16 -3.91
C PRO A 65 2.40 5.60 -4.62
N VAL A 66 2.20 4.70 -5.58
CA VAL A 66 3.28 4.07 -6.34
C VAL A 66 3.33 4.53 -7.79
N GLY A 67 2.24 5.10 -8.30
CA GLY A 67 2.17 5.61 -9.67
C GLY A 67 0.73 5.77 -10.13
N ALA A 68 0.53 5.85 -11.43
CA ALA A 68 -0.79 5.87 -12.05
C ALA A 68 -0.76 5.20 -13.42
N TYR A 69 -1.90 4.67 -13.86
CA TYR A 69 -2.10 4.37 -15.27
C TYR A 69 -2.60 5.62 -15.99
N VAL A 70 -1.94 6.00 -17.06
CA VAL A 70 -2.27 7.19 -17.86
C VAL A 70 -2.60 6.75 -19.28
N THR A 71 -3.72 7.27 -19.80
CA THR A 71 -4.09 7.09 -21.21
C THR A 71 -3.36 8.14 -22.04
N GLN A 72 -2.46 7.69 -22.91
CA GLN A 72 -1.76 8.56 -23.84
C GLN A 72 -2.64 8.98 -25.01
N GLU A 73 -2.26 10.03 -25.73
CA GLU A 73 -2.98 10.54 -26.91
C GLU A 73 -3.21 9.49 -28.01
N ASN A 74 -2.35 8.48 -28.11
CA ASN A 74 -2.46 7.37 -29.06
C ASN A 74 -3.41 6.24 -28.61
N GLY A 75 -4.15 6.45 -27.50
CA GLY A 75 -5.06 5.46 -26.91
C GLY A 75 -4.37 4.33 -26.14
N ARG A 76 -3.04 4.36 -25.99
CA ARG A 76 -2.31 3.37 -25.19
C ARG A 76 -2.35 3.75 -23.73
N VAL A 77 -2.55 2.76 -22.88
CA VAL A 77 -2.43 2.91 -21.43
C VAL A 77 -1.01 2.54 -21.02
N ALA A 78 -0.34 3.44 -20.28
CA ALA A 78 0.98 3.22 -19.72
C ALA A 78 0.98 3.46 -18.21
N PHE A 79 1.80 2.72 -17.48
CA PHE A 79 2.02 2.97 -16.06
C PHE A 79 3.12 4.01 -15.88
N GLU A 80 2.80 5.12 -15.23
CA GLU A 80 3.75 6.15 -14.84
C GLU A 80 4.10 6.01 -13.34
N PRO A 81 5.35 5.65 -13.01
CA PRO A 81 5.74 5.44 -11.63
C PRO A 81 5.92 6.76 -10.88
N ASN A 82 5.59 6.76 -9.59
CA ASN A 82 5.98 7.83 -8.69
C ASN A 82 7.48 7.74 -8.41
N LEU A 83 8.24 8.75 -8.85
CA LEU A 83 9.70 8.77 -8.73
C LEU A 83 10.18 8.71 -7.28
N ILE A 84 9.45 9.31 -6.33
CA ILE A 84 9.81 9.27 -4.91
C ILE A 84 9.72 7.83 -4.40
N SER A 85 8.60 7.15 -4.68
CA SER A 85 8.39 5.76 -4.28
C SER A 85 9.37 4.81 -4.96
N LEU A 86 9.67 5.04 -6.24
CA LEU A 86 10.66 4.28 -6.99
C LEU A 86 12.06 4.42 -6.37
N LEU A 87 12.48 5.64 -6.04
CA LEU A 87 13.77 5.90 -5.39
C LEU A 87 13.84 5.30 -3.98
N ALA A 88 12.76 5.42 -3.20
CA ALA A 88 12.69 4.89 -1.84
C ALA A 88 12.93 3.38 -1.78
N VAL A 89 12.49 2.61 -2.79
CA VAL A 89 12.68 1.16 -2.86
C VAL A 89 13.98 0.79 -3.59
N SER A 90 14.33 1.50 -4.67
CA SER A 90 15.50 1.15 -5.49
C SER A 90 16.83 1.45 -4.80
N ILE A 91 16.94 2.53 -4.02
CA ILE A 91 18.19 2.91 -3.34
C ILE A 91 18.65 1.82 -2.35
N PRO A 92 17.81 1.34 -1.40
CA PRO A 92 18.18 0.23 -0.52
C PRO A 92 18.47 -1.06 -1.28
N ALA A 93 17.69 -1.36 -2.32
CA ALA A 93 17.86 -2.59 -3.11
C ALA A 93 19.22 -2.63 -3.82
N VAL A 94 19.61 -1.52 -4.45
CA VAL A 94 20.94 -1.36 -5.10
C VAL A 94 22.05 -1.47 -4.06
N TRP A 95 21.89 -0.83 -2.89
CA TRP A 95 22.89 -0.87 -1.83
C TRP A 95 23.12 -2.28 -1.27
N VAL A 96 22.04 -3.01 -0.96
CA VAL A 96 22.10 -4.39 -0.47
C VAL A 96 22.70 -5.32 -1.52
N SER A 97 22.29 -5.17 -2.79
CA SER A 97 22.81 -5.99 -3.90
C SER A 97 24.31 -5.77 -4.12
N GLY A 98 24.76 -4.50 -4.09
CA GLY A 98 26.18 -4.17 -4.19
C GLY A 98 27.01 -4.74 -3.04
N LYS A 99 26.52 -4.66 -1.80
CA LYS A 99 27.17 -5.26 -0.63
C LYS A 99 27.22 -6.79 -0.70
N ALA A 100 26.13 -7.43 -1.14
CA ALA A 100 26.06 -8.88 -1.30
C ALA A 100 27.07 -9.37 -2.35
N LEU A 101 27.11 -8.73 -3.52
CA LEU A 101 28.06 -9.05 -4.57
C LEU A 101 29.52 -8.87 -4.11
N ALA A 102 29.82 -7.76 -3.41
CA ALA A 102 31.15 -7.51 -2.86
C ALA A 102 31.59 -8.59 -1.84
N ARG A 103 30.66 -9.10 -1.02
CA ARG A 103 30.96 -10.21 -0.09
C ARG A 103 31.22 -11.52 -0.82
N ILE A 104 30.43 -11.85 -1.84
CA ILE A 104 30.62 -13.05 -2.66
C ILE A 104 31.99 -13.03 -3.34
N ILE A 105 32.36 -11.91 -3.98
CA ILE A 105 33.66 -11.75 -4.63
C ILE A 105 34.81 -11.93 -3.62
N ARG A 106 34.68 -11.38 -2.41
CA ARG A 106 35.70 -11.56 -1.37
C ARG A 106 35.81 -13.01 -0.89
N ALA A 107 34.71 -13.73 -0.80
CA ALA A 107 34.71 -15.14 -0.41
C ALA A 107 35.36 -16.03 -1.48
N LEU A 108 35.16 -15.73 -2.76
CA LEU A 108 35.73 -16.48 -3.89
C LEU A 108 37.22 -16.19 -4.14
N LYS A 109 37.73 -15.05 -3.64
CA LYS A 109 39.16 -14.70 -3.71
C LYS A 109 40.00 -15.32 -2.59
N LYS A 110 39.38 -16.05 -1.67
CA LYS A 110 40.03 -16.72 -0.54
C LYS A 110 40.10 -18.22 -0.81
#